data_AF-A0A0A8UT04-F1
#
_entry.id   AF-A0A0A8UT04-F1
#
_cell.length_a   1.000
_cell.length_b   1.000
_cell.length_c   1.000
_cell.angle_alpha   90.00
_cell.angle_beta   90.00
_cell.angle_gamma   90.00
#
_symmetry.space_group_name_H-M   'P 1'
#
loop_
_entity.id
_entity.type
_entity.pdbx_description
1 polymer ?
#
loop_
_entity_poly.entity_id
_entity_poly.type
_entity_poly.pdbx_seq_one_letter_code
_entity_poly.pdbx_strand_id
1 'polypeptide(L)'
;MKKIIVEIDSYRFSNKTNHIIITRGISTCIAFVVQGNYCEESEAKTLPCFGLYHWSGFPANFEGDCIAYVKEELLGFFQNMRDELSISDEEIIQLQSLSFIGGETKQFDNTGELTLSGTEKEVEALITALEKFNFAEVGINLKPNAIAHHHFITKDEQSLEVNVSHNKLETCYESIETGPEEDEACDHASSSFFL
;
A
#
# COMPACT_ATOMS: atom_id res chain seq x y z
N MET A 1 12.35 8.93 16.33
CA MET A 1 11.58 8.41 15.18
C MET A 1 10.55 7.44 15.71
N LYS A 2 9.26 7.61 15.40
CA LYS A 2 8.16 6.81 15.93
C LYS A 2 7.72 5.79 14.88
N LYS A 3 7.72 4.50 15.24
CA LYS A 3 7.21 3.43 14.38
C LYS A 3 5.74 3.17 14.69
N ILE A 4 4.93 2.96 13.66
CA ILE A 4 3.50 2.66 13.75
C ILE A 4 3.27 1.39 12.94
N ILE A 5 2.85 0.32 13.60
CA ILE A 5 2.57 -0.96 12.95
C ILE A 5 1.11 -0.96 12.47
N VAL A 6 0.92 -1.49 11.27
CA VAL A 6 -0.37 -1.68 10.61
C VAL A 6 -0.58 -3.18 10.45
N GLU A 7 -1.65 -3.68 11.08
CA GLU A 7 -2.07 -5.07 10.99
C GLU A 7 -2.89 -5.31 9.71
N ILE A 8 -3.14 -6.58 9.38
CA ILE A 8 -4.04 -6.97 8.29
C ILE A 8 -5.41 -6.30 8.45
N ASP A 9 -5.99 -5.87 7.32
CA ASP A 9 -7.26 -5.15 7.19
C ASP A 9 -7.33 -3.88 8.05
N SER A 10 -6.17 -3.27 8.33
CA SER A 10 -6.06 -2.00 9.04
C SER A 10 -5.27 -1.00 8.21
N TYR A 11 -5.51 0.28 8.48
CA TYR A 11 -4.78 1.40 7.87
C TYR A 11 -4.25 2.34 8.95
N ARG A 12 -3.21 3.11 8.60
CA ARG A 12 -2.75 4.25 9.39
C ARG A 12 -2.25 5.35 8.47
N PHE A 13 -2.43 6.59 8.92
CA PHE A 13 -1.96 7.79 8.23
C PHE A 13 -1.12 8.67 9.16
N SER A 14 -0.26 9.49 8.57
CA SER A 14 0.55 10.46 9.31
C SER A 14 0.88 11.69 8.49
N ASN A 15 0.92 12.84 9.16
CA ASN A 15 1.49 14.10 8.66
C ASN A 15 2.78 14.52 9.41
N LYS A 16 3.33 13.65 10.26
CA LYS A 16 4.55 13.91 11.02
C LYS A 16 5.77 13.30 10.32
N THR A 17 6.77 14.11 10.03
CA THR A 17 7.99 13.70 9.29
C THR A 17 8.87 12.72 10.06
N ASN A 18 8.69 12.59 11.38
CA ASN A 18 9.43 11.67 12.24
C ASN A 18 8.70 10.32 12.47
N HIS A 19 7.59 10.08 11.79
CA HIS A 19 6.86 8.81 11.83
C HIS A 19 7.28 7.89 10.67
N ILE A 20 7.26 6.58 10.93
CA ILE A 20 7.34 5.51 9.93
C ILE A 20 6.15 4.59 10.15
N ILE A 21 5.38 4.32 9.09
CA ILE A 21 4.25 3.40 9.08
C ILE A 21 4.74 2.09 8.45
N ILE A 22 4.49 0.97 9.11
CA ILE A 22 5.08 -0.33 8.78
C ILE A 22 3.97 -1.37 8.72
N THR A 23 3.97 -2.19 7.68
CA THR A 23 3.24 -3.47 7.66
C THR A 23 4.20 -4.60 7.34
N ARG A 24 3.84 -5.82 7.74
CA ARG A 24 4.61 -7.05 7.59
C ARG A 24 3.74 -8.16 7.06
N GLY A 25 4.34 -9.25 6.61
CA GLY A 25 3.57 -10.41 6.17
C GLY A 25 2.87 -10.19 4.83
N ILE A 26 3.32 -9.24 4.00
CA ILE A 26 2.74 -9.04 2.66
C ILE A 26 3.24 -10.16 1.74
N SER A 27 2.39 -11.17 1.54
CA SER A 27 2.54 -12.24 0.56
C SER A 27 1.41 -12.14 -0.47
N THR A 28 0.30 -12.83 -0.22
CA THR A 28 -0.93 -12.73 -1.02
C THR A 28 -1.69 -11.42 -0.80
N CYS A 29 -1.47 -10.74 0.33
CA CYS A 29 -2.11 -9.45 0.60
C CYS A 29 -1.54 -8.34 -0.30
N ILE A 30 -2.24 -7.20 -0.35
CA ILE A 30 -1.81 -6.01 -1.09
C ILE A 30 -1.74 -4.83 -0.13
N ALA A 31 -0.57 -4.19 -0.04
CA ALA A 31 -0.41 -2.94 0.68
C ALA A 31 -0.72 -1.75 -0.24
N PHE A 32 -1.66 -0.89 0.18
CA PHE A 32 -1.94 0.39 -0.48
C PHE A 32 -1.10 1.44 0.22
N VAL A 33 -0.20 2.09 -0.51
CA VAL A 33 0.71 3.08 0.02
C VAL A 33 0.44 4.41 -0.64
N VAL A 34 0.28 5.46 0.16
CA VAL A 34 0.06 6.82 -0.33
C VAL A 34 1.13 7.76 0.23
N GLN A 35 1.64 8.66 -0.61
CA GLN A 35 2.49 9.77 -0.19
C GLN A 35 2.11 11.03 -0.96
N GLY A 36 2.00 12.15 -0.25
CA GLY A 36 1.53 13.41 -0.82
C GLY A 36 1.64 14.56 0.16
N ASN A 37 0.87 15.60 -0.13
CA ASN A 37 0.74 16.77 0.72
C ASN A 37 -0.65 17.38 0.56
N TYR A 38 -1.07 18.17 1.53
CA TYR A 38 -2.28 18.99 1.47
C TYR A 38 -1.97 20.38 2.02
N CYS A 39 -2.81 21.35 1.67
CA CYS A 39 -2.70 22.71 2.18
C CYS A 39 -3.73 22.89 3.28
N GLU A 40 -3.27 23.09 4.52
CA GLU A 40 -4.13 23.40 5.65
C GLU A 40 -4.55 24.88 5.56
N GLU A 41 -5.83 25.12 5.26
CA GLU A 41 -6.30 26.49 4.95
C GLU A 41 -6.20 27.44 6.15
N SER A 42 -6.43 26.93 7.37
CA SER A 42 -6.38 27.75 8.59
C SER A 42 -4.99 28.33 8.89
N GLU A 43 -3.94 27.61 8.50
CA GLU A 43 -2.54 28.02 8.73
C GLU A 43 -1.82 28.45 7.44
N ALA A 44 -2.48 28.36 6.28
CA ALA A 44 -1.89 28.55 4.95
C ALA A 44 -0.59 27.74 4.78
N LYS A 45 -0.60 26.50 5.27
CA LYS A 45 0.60 25.68 5.41
C LYS A 45 0.47 24.37 4.64
N THR A 46 1.48 24.04 3.85
CA THR A 46 1.58 22.71 3.23
C THR A 46 2.10 21.69 4.23
N LEU A 47 1.32 20.65 4.47
CA LEU A 47 1.67 19.53 5.34
C LEU A 47 1.85 18.26 4.50
N PRO A 48 2.85 17.40 4.82
CA PRO A 48 2.94 16.11 4.18
C PRO A 48 1.79 15.21 4.66
N CYS A 49 1.39 14.26 3.83
CA CYS A 49 0.52 13.17 4.24
C CYS A 49 1.07 11.87 3.64
N PHE A 50 1.08 10.81 4.43
CA PHE A 50 1.43 9.49 3.96
C PHE A 50 0.68 8.44 4.77
N GLY A 51 0.48 7.28 4.17
CA GLY A 51 -0.32 6.23 4.77
C GLY A 51 -0.08 4.88 4.16
N LEU A 52 -0.56 3.88 4.88
CA LEU A 52 -0.53 2.50 4.48
C LEU A 52 -1.84 1.82 4.88
N TYR A 53 -2.39 1.00 3.99
CA TYR A 53 -3.47 0.06 4.26
C TYR A 53 -3.01 -1.36 3.87
N HIS A 54 -3.11 -2.30 4.80
CA HIS A 54 -2.83 -3.71 4.54
C HIS A 54 -4.15 -4.39 4.16
N TRP A 55 -4.40 -4.57 2.87
CA TRP A 55 -5.64 -5.19 2.40
C TRP A 55 -5.44 -6.70 2.17
N SER A 56 -6.26 -7.53 2.82
CA SER A 56 -6.21 -8.99 2.66
C SER A 56 -6.75 -9.49 1.32
N GLY A 57 -7.43 -8.65 0.54
CA GLY A 57 -8.07 -9.01 -0.72
C GLY A 57 -9.57 -9.19 -0.58
N PHE A 58 -10.18 -9.96 -1.49
CA PHE A 58 -11.62 -10.21 -1.40
C PHE A 58 -11.94 -11.17 -0.24
N PRO A 59 -13.10 -10.98 0.43
CA PRO A 59 -13.59 -11.95 1.40
C PRO A 59 -13.70 -13.36 0.80
N ALA A 60 -13.55 -14.39 1.64
CA ALA A 60 -13.71 -15.77 1.20
C ALA A 60 -15.09 -15.99 0.56
N ASN A 61 -15.11 -16.62 -0.62
CA ASN A 61 -16.31 -16.82 -1.44
C ASN A 61 -17.00 -15.52 -1.89
N PHE A 62 -16.23 -14.47 -2.20
CA PHE A 62 -16.78 -13.24 -2.74
C PHE A 62 -17.43 -13.43 -4.12
N GLU A 63 -18.75 -13.28 -4.18
CA GLU A 63 -19.58 -13.39 -5.40
C GLU A 63 -20.01 -12.02 -5.97
N GLY A 64 -19.60 -10.92 -5.35
CA GLY A 64 -19.99 -9.56 -5.76
C GLY A 64 -19.21 -9.00 -6.97
N ASP A 65 -19.55 -7.77 -7.35
CA ASP A 65 -18.78 -7.02 -8.35
C ASP A 65 -17.43 -6.60 -7.76
N CYS A 66 -16.37 -7.21 -8.27
CA CYS A 66 -15.00 -7.03 -7.79
C CYS A 66 -14.49 -5.60 -8.03
N ILE A 67 -14.88 -4.98 -9.14
CA ILE A 67 -14.45 -3.60 -9.46
C ILE A 67 -15.17 -2.64 -8.52
N ALA A 68 -16.47 -2.83 -8.29
CA ALA A 68 -17.23 -2.00 -7.36
C ALA A 68 -16.66 -2.10 -5.94
N TYR A 69 -16.36 -3.32 -5.47
CA TYR A 69 -15.74 -3.55 -4.17
C TYR A 69 -14.43 -2.79 -4.00
N VAL A 70 -13.51 -2.89 -4.97
CA VAL A 70 -12.22 -2.18 -4.87
C VAL A 70 -12.40 -0.66 -4.91
N LYS A 71 -13.40 -0.14 -5.64
CA LYS A 71 -13.72 1.29 -5.59
C LYS A 71 -14.21 1.73 -4.21
N GLU A 72 -14.98 0.89 -3.53
CA GLU A 72 -15.41 1.15 -2.14
C GLU A 72 -14.22 1.12 -1.18
N GLU A 73 -13.29 0.17 -1.34
CA GLU A 73 -12.03 0.13 -0.57
C GLU A 73 -11.19 1.39 -0.79
N LEU A 74 -11.04 1.86 -2.04
CA LEU A 74 -10.34 3.11 -2.36
C LEU A 74 -11.03 4.34 -1.75
N LEU A 75 -12.36 4.41 -1.85
CA LEU A 75 -13.14 5.48 -1.24
C LEU A 75 -12.94 5.51 0.28
N GLY A 76 -13.09 4.35 0.93
CA GLY A 76 -12.86 4.19 2.35
C GLY A 76 -11.43 4.57 2.75
N PHE A 77 -10.43 4.13 1.99
CA PHE A 77 -9.03 4.48 2.23
C PHE A 77 -8.78 6.00 2.23
N PHE A 78 -9.28 6.73 1.24
CA PHE A 78 -9.11 8.18 1.18
C PHE A 78 -9.95 8.93 2.22
N GLN A 79 -11.17 8.47 2.52
CA GLN A 79 -11.98 9.06 3.60
C GLN A 79 -11.30 8.89 4.95
N ASN A 80 -10.82 7.68 5.26
CA ASN A 80 -10.14 7.40 6.52
C ASN A 80 -8.84 8.20 6.67
N MET A 81 -8.14 8.48 5.56
CA MET A 81 -6.98 9.38 5.58
C MET A 81 -7.39 10.80 6.00
N ARG A 82 -8.49 11.31 5.44
CA ARG A 82 -9.01 12.63 5.82
C ARG A 82 -9.38 12.67 7.30
N ASP A 83 -10.11 11.66 7.76
CA ASP A 83 -10.58 11.58 9.13
C ASP A 83 -9.40 11.48 10.14
N GLU A 84 -8.45 10.57 9.91
CA GLU A 84 -7.28 10.40 10.81
C GLU A 84 -6.37 11.63 10.84
N LEU A 85 -6.26 12.37 9.73
CA LEU A 85 -5.41 13.55 9.61
C LEU A 85 -6.18 14.87 9.86
N SER A 86 -7.50 14.79 10.10
CA SER A 86 -8.39 15.94 10.24
C SER A 86 -8.32 16.91 9.04
N ILE A 87 -8.27 16.37 7.83
CA ILE A 87 -8.26 17.12 6.57
C ILE A 87 -9.71 17.41 6.18
N SER A 88 -10.04 18.67 5.90
CA SER A 88 -11.40 19.06 5.51
C SER A 88 -11.76 18.52 4.13
N ASP A 89 -13.05 18.33 3.84
CA ASP A 89 -13.51 17.83 2.53
C ASP A 89 -13.19 18.81 1.38
N GLU A 90 -13.04 20.09 1.68
CA GLU A 90 -12.65 21.14 0.73
C GLU A 90 -11.15 21.12 0.40
N GLU A 91 -10.32 20.54 1.28
CA GLU A 91 -8.87 20.53 1.10
C GLU A 91 -8.47 19.47 0.08
N ILE A 92 -7.73 19.90 -0.95
CA ILE A 92 -7.24 19.02 -2.01
C ILE A 92 -5.93 18.38 -1.58
N ILE A 93 -5.88 17.05 -1.66
CA ILE A 93 -4.67 16.28 -1.38
C ILE A 93 -3.92 16.06 -2.70
N GLN A 94 -2.69 16.56 -2.76
CA GLN A 94 -1.78 16.42 -3.88
C GLN A 94 -0.93 15.17 -3.70
N LEU A 95 -1.28 14.11 -4.41
CA LEU A 95 -0.56 12.84 -4.35
C LEU A 95 0.66 12.84 -5.24
N GLN A 96 1.77 12.45 -4.65
CA GLN A 96 3.05 12.25 -5.30
C GLN A 96 3.20 10.80 -5.74
N SER A 97 2.77 9.87 -4.88
CA SER A 97 2.71 8.43 -5.18
C SER A 97 1.48 7.78 -4.57
N LEU A 98 0.95 6.82 -5.31
CA LEU A 98 -0.02 5.82 -4.89
C LEU A 98 0.49 4.46 -5.38
N SER A 99 1.07 3.69 -4.47
CA SER A 99 1.71 2.42 -4.77
C SER A 99 0.90 1.25 -4.24
N PHE A 100 0.73 0.22 -5.06
CA PHE A 100 0.14 -1.05 -4.67
C PHE A 100 1.23 -2.10 -4.64
N ILE A 101 1.49 -2.70 -3.48
CA ILE A 101 2.64 -3.56 -3.23
C ILE A 101 2.16 -4.93 -2.77
N GLY A 102 2.57 -5.97 -3.49
CA GLY A 102 2.18 -7.35 -3.20
C GLY A 102 1.25 -7.90 -4.27
N GLY A 103 0.40 -8.83 -3.86
CA GLY A 103 -0.48 -9.56 -4.75
C GLY A 103 0.26 -10.60 -5.58
N GLU A 104 0.50 -11.76 -4.98
CA GLU A 104 1.22 -12.87 -5.60
C GLU A 104 0.45 -13.52 -6.75
N THR A 105 1.20 -13.98 -7.75
CA THR A 105 0.70 -14.85 -8.82
C THR A 105 0.64 -16.29 -8.31
N LYS A 106 -0.31 -17.08 -8.81
CA LYS A 106 -0.42 -18.51 -8.55
C LYS A 106 0.91 -19.22 -8.76
N GLN A 107 1.22 -20.08 -7.80
CA GLN A 107 2.40 -20.92 -7.83
C GLN A 107 1.99 -22.38 -8.01
N PHE A 108 2.76 -23.10 -8.81
CA PHE A 108 2.59 -24.54 -9.02
C PHE A 108 3.90 -25.23 -8.65
N ASP A 109 3.80 -26.40 -8.04
CA ASP A 109 4.98 -27.22 -7.77
C ASP A 109 5.51 -27.90 -9.05
N ASN A 110 6.58 -28.69 -8.89
CA ASN A 110 7.17 -29.46 -9.98
C ASN A 110 6.26 -30.60 -10.51
N THR A 111 5.13 -30.87 -9.85
CA THR A 111 4.14 -31.86 -10.25
C THR A 111 2.93 -31.23 -10.97
N GLY A 112 2.85 -29.89 -10.99
CA GLY A 112 1.74 -29.13 -11.55
C GLY A 112 0.57 -28.93 -10.57
N GLU A 113 0.76 -29.27 -9.29
CA GLU A 113 -0.19 -29.00 -8.22
C GLU A 113 -0.10 -27.54 -7.78
N LEU A 114 -1.25 -26.90 -7.58
CA LEU A 114 -1.32 -25.51 -7.13
C LEU A 114 -0.85 -25.41 -5.67
N THR A 115 0.26 -24.72 -5.43
CA THR A 115 0.83 -24.53 -4.08
C THR A 115 0.35 -23.25 -3.42
N LEU A 116 0.01 -22.22 -4.20
CA LEU A 116 -0.53 -20.97 -3.71
C LEU A 116 -1.60 -20.43 -4.66
N SER A 117 -2.81 -20.17 -4.15
CA SER A 117 -3.81 -19.40 -4.89
C SER A 117 -3.42 -17.94 -4.86
N GLY A 118 -2.92 -17.43 -5.99
CA GLY A 118 -2.59 -16.02 -6.15
C GLY A 118 -3.82 -15.10 -6.06
N THR A 119 -3.54 -13.80 -6.00
CA THR A 119 -4.53 -12.73 -5.92
C THR A 119 -4.65 -11.99 -7.25
N GLU A 120 -4.57 -12.71 -8.37
CA GLU A 120 -4.62 -12.08 -9.70
C GLU A 120 -5.97 -11.40 -9.93
N LYS A 121 -7.04 -11.96 -9.35
CA LYS A 121 -8.39 -11.39 -9.44
C LYS A 121 -8.46 -10.02 -8.75
N GLU A 122 -7.87 -9.90 -7.57
CA GLU A 122 -7.77 -8.67 -6.79
C GLU A 122 -6.92 -7.63 -7.52
N VAL A 123 -5.77 -8.03 -8.05
CA VAL A 123 -4.88 -7.17 -8.82
C VAL A 123 -5.56 -6.66 -10.09
N GLU A 124 -6.22 -7.53 -10.87
CA GLU A 124 -6.92 -7.15 -12.10
C GLU A 124 -8.08 -6.20 -11.80
N ALA A 125 -8.88 -6.52 -10.78
CA ALA A 125 -9.97 -5.66 -10.33
C ALA A 125 -9.47 -4.30 -9.86
N LEU A 126 -8.35 -4.27 -9.14
CA LEU A 126 -7.69 -3.05 -8.67
C LEU A 126 -7.20 -2.17 -9.82
N ILE A 127 -6.46 -2.73 -10.79
CA ILE A 127 -6.03 -2.00 -11.98
C ILE A 127 -7.24 -1.38 -12.70
N THR A 128 -8.28 -2.19 -12.92
CA THR A 128 -9.50 -1.72 -13.60
C THR A 128 -10.27 -0.68 -12.78
N ALA A 129 -10.28 -0.81 -11.45
CA ALA A 129 -10.91 0.13 -10.55
C ALA A 129 -10.20 1.48 -10.60
N LEU A 130 -8.87 1.51 -10.56
CA LEU A 130 -8.04 2.72 -10.59
C LEU A 130 -8.24 3.52 -11.88
N GLU A 131 -8.31 2.85 -13.05
CA GLU A 131 -8.60 3.51 -14.33
C GLU A 131 -9.97 4.21 -14.35
N LYS A 132 -10.92 3.69 -13.57
CA LYS A 132 -12.31 4.15 -13.53
C LYS A 132 -12.65 4.92 -12.25
N PHE A 133 -11.68 5.16 -11.37
CA PHE A 133 -11.90 5.82 -10.09
C PHE A 133 -11.83 7.33 -10.27
N ASN A 134 -12.82 8.04 -9.76
CA ASN A 134 -12.90 9.50 -9.88
C ASN A 134 -12.17 10.17 -8.70
N PHE A 135 -10.84 10.24 -8.78
CA PHE A 135 -10.01 10.83 -7.73
C PHE A 135 -10.39 12.28 -7.39
N ALA A 136 -10.83 13.06 -8.39
CA ALA A 136 -11.21 14.45 -8.17
C ALA A 136 -12.45 14.59 -7.28
N GLU A 137 -13.39 13.63 -7.35
CA GLU A 137 -14.61 13.64 -6.53
C GLU A 137 -14.34 13.39 -5.05
N VAL A 138 -13.24 12.70 -4.72
CA VAL A 138 -12.76 12.51 -3.34
C VAL A 138 -11.69 13.54 -2.94
N GLY A 139 -11.53 14.61 -3.72
CA GLY A 139 -10.58 15.69 -3.48
C GLY A 139 -9.11 15.27 -3.57
N ILE A 140 -8.81 14.25 -4.37
CA ILE A 140 -7.47 13.75 -4.64
C ILE A 140 -7.00 14.25 -6.00
N ASN A 141 -5.85 14.90 -6.03
CA ASN A 141 -5.16 15.27 -7.27
C ASN A 141 -3.91 14.42 -7.45
N LEU A 142 -3.88 13.58 -8.48
CA LEU A 142 -2.75 12.73 -8.83
C LEU A 142 -1.80 13.46 -9.77
N LYS A 143 -0.51 13.43 -9.47
CA LYS A 143 0.50 13.77 -10.48
C LYS A 143 0.50 12.75 -11.62
N PRO A 144 0.94 13.15 -12.84
CA PRO A 144 1.17 12.19 -13.92
C PRO A 144 2.08 11.06 -13.43
N ASN A 145 1.72 9.81 -13.73
CA ASN A 145 2.44 8.60 -13.33
C ASN A 145 2.59 8.42 -11.80
N ALA A 146 1.71 9.01 -10.99
CA ALA A 146 1.73 8.82 -9.54
C ALA A 146 1.35 7.40 -9.11
N ILE A 147 0.66 6.64 -9.96
CA ILE A 147 0.23 5.27 -9.67
C ILE A 147 1.32 4.28 -10.06
N ALA A 148 1.74 3.43 -9.11
CA ALA A 148 2.69 2.36 -9.34
C ALA A 148 2.15 1.02 -8.81
N HIS A 149 2.40 -0.05 -9.57
CA HIS A 149 2.08 -1.42 -9.17
C HIS A 149 3.39 -2.19 -9.02
N HIS A 150 3.62 -2.75 -7.84
CA HIS A 150 4.79 -3.53 -7.53
C HIS A 150 4.37 -4.97 -7.23
N HIS A 151 4.52 -5.81 -8.25
CA HIS A 151 4.32 -7.25 -8.11
C HIS A 151 5.59 -7.88 -7.58
N PHE A 152 5.45 -8.69 -6.55
CA PHE A 152 6.54 -9.45 -5.96
C PHE A 152 6.24 -10.92 -6.08
N ILE A 153 7.25 -11.68 -6.49
CA ILE A 153 7.21 -13.14 -6.46
C ILE A 153 7.92 -13.53 -5.17
N THR A 154 7.12 -13.75 -4.16
CA THR A 154 7.54 -14.38 -2.91
C THR A 154 7.68 -15.89 -3.17
N LYS A 155 8.62 -16.58 -2.53
CA LYS A 155 8.77 -18.05 -2.64
C LYS A 155 8.70 -18.66 -1.25
N ASP A 156 8.09 -19.84 -1.17
CA ASP A 156 7.97 -20.61 0.08
C ASP A 156 7.30 -19.77 1.19
N GLU A 157 8.02 -19.47 2.29
CA GLU A 157 7.53 -18.71 3.45
C GLU A 157 8.02 -17.26 3.47
N GLN A 158 8.41 -16.71 2.31
CA GLN A 158 8.83 -15.31 2.22
C GLN A 158 7.63 -14.37 2.35
N SER A 159 7.82 -13.27 3.07
CA SER A 159 6.90 -12.13 3.07
C SER A 159 7.64 -10.83 2.89
N LEU A 160 6.90 -9.74 2.66
CA LEU A 160 7.48 -8.40 2.60
C LEU A 160 7.10 -7.58 3.83
N GLU A 161 8.09 -6.86 4.35
CA GLU A 161 7.89 -5.68 5.18
C GLU A 161 7.86 -4.44 4.28
N VAL A 162 6.84 -3.60 4.45
CA VAL A 162 6.70 -2.32 3.74
C VAL A 162 6.80 -1.19 4.76
N ASN A 163 7.78 -0.30 4.56
CA ASN A 163 8.04 0.86 5.40
C ASN A 163 7.74 2.15 4.64
N VAL A 164 6.85 2.98 5.19
CA VAL A 164 6.41 4.24 4.59
C VAL A 164 6.73 5.41 5.50
N SER A 165 7.38 6.41 4.94
CA SER A 165 7.60 7.72 5.56
C SER A 165 7.24 8.82 4.57
N HIS A 166 7.28 10.08 5.01
CA HIS A 166 6.84 11.22 4.18
C HIS A 166 7.50 11.35 2.80
N ASN A 167 8.73 10.84 2.62
CA ASN A 167 9.50 10.96 1.39
C ASN A 167 10.18 9.65 0.95
N LYS A 168 9.88 8.54 1.62
CA LYS A 168 10.55 7.27 1.37
C LYS A 168 9.58 6.12 1.53
N LEU A 169 9.60 5.23 0.55
CA LEU A 169 8.97 3.93 0.54
C LEU A 169 10.09 2.89 0.45
N GLU A 170 10.15 1.96 1.39
CA GLU A 170 11.10 0.84 1.38
C GLU A 170 10.35 -0.48 1.50
N THR A 171 10.80 -1.48 0.74
CA THR A 171 10.31 -2.86 0.79
C THR A 171 11.46 -3.79 1.11
N CYS A 172 11.32 -4.64 2.11
CA CYS A 172 12.33 -5.63 2.50
C CYS A 172 11.70 -7.02 2.54
N TYR A 173 12.43 -8.04 2.09
CA TYR A 173 12.02 -9.43 2.28
C TYR A 173 12.22 -9.83 3.74
N GLU A 174 11.20 -10.40 4.34
CA GLU A 174 11.27 -11.10 5.61
C GLU A 174 11.62 -12.56 5.30
N SER A 175 12.83 -12.98 5.67
CA SER A 175 13.16 -14.40 5.80
C SER A 175 12.91 -14.82 7.23
N ILE A 176 12.10 -15.86 7.45
CA ILE A 176 11.99 -16.51 8.75
C ILE A 176 13.31 -17.25 8.99
N GLU A 177 14.27 -16.59 9.63
CA GLU A 177 15.41 -17.27 10.22
C GLU A 177 14.89 -18.19 11.32
N THR A 178 14.88 -19.49 11.06
CA THR A 178 14.72 -20.50 12.10
C THR A 178 15.98 -20.53 12.97
N GLY A 179 16.08 -19.63 13.95
CA GLY A 179 17.09 -19.65 15.02
C GLY A 179 17.93 -18.37 15.13
N PRO A 180 18.45 -18.04 16.33
CA PRO A 180 19.06 -16.74 16.58
C PRO A 180 20.54 -16.77 16.23
N GLU A 181 20.93 -16.19 15.09
CA GLU A 181 22.32 -15.78 14.87
C GLU A 181 22.37 -14.40 14.21
N GLU A 182 22.67 -13.41 15.07
CA GLU A 182 23.55 -12.25 14.84
C GLU A 182 23.34 -11.37 13.59
N ASP A 183 22.83 -10.15 13.85
CA ASP A 183 23.08 -8.88 13.15
C ASP A 183 23.80 -8.96 11.78
N GLU A 184 23.05 -9.16 10.69
CA GLU A 184 23.52 -8.82 9.34
C GLU A 184 22.57 -7.87 8.60
N ALA A 185 23.21 -6.99 7.82
CA ALA A 185 22.70 -5.69 7.41
C ALA A 185 21.54 -5.75 6.42
N CYS A 186 20.65 -4.76 6.52
CA CYS A 186 19.63 -4.47 5.51
C CYS A 186 20.27 -4.35 4.12
N ASP A 187 20.02 -5.32 3.26
CA ASP A 187 20.37 -5.21 1.84
C ASP A 187 19.41 -4.20 1.20
N HIS A 188 19.90 -2.99 0.99
CA HIS A 188 19.16 -1.93 0.33
C HIS A 188 18.96 -2.28 -1.15
N ALA A 189 17.78 -2.80 -1.50
CA ALA A 189 17.29 -2.70 -2.87
C ALA A 189 16.95 -1.22 -3.17
N SER A 190 18.00 -0.43 -3.43
CA SER A 190 17.87 0.94 -3.90
C SER A 190 17.47 0.88 -5.37
N SER A 191 16.17 0.88 -5.66
CA SER A 191 15.69 1.11 -7.03
C SER A 191 15.87 2.59 -7.35
N SER A 192 17.07 2.97 -7.78
CA SER A 192 17.30 4.25 -8.45
C SER A 192 16.64 4.19 -9.83
N PHE A 193 15.48 4.82 -9.98
CA PHE A 193 14.95 5.14 -11.30
C PHE A 193 15.49 6.50 -11.73
N PHE A 194 16.37 6.48 -12.74
CA PHE A 194 16.71 7.66 -13.54
C PHE A 194 15.51 8.04 -14.42
N LEU A 195 15.28 9.35 -14.52
CA LEU A 195 14.42 9.99 -15.53
C LEU A 195 14.87 9.64 -16.96
#